data_AF-A0A970STP6-F1
#
_entry.id   AF-A0A970STP6-F1
#
_cell.length_a   1.000
_cell.length_b   1.000
_cell.length_c   1.000
_cell.angle_alpha   90.00
_cell.angle_beta   90.00
_cell.angle_gamma   90.00
#
_symmetry.space_group_name_H-M   'P 1'
#
loop_
_entity.id
_entity.type
_entity.pdbx_description
1 polymer ?
#
loop_
_entity_poly.entity_id
_entity_poly.type
_entity_poly.pdbx_seq_one_letter_code
_entity_poly.pdbx_strand_id
1 'polypeptide(L)'
;ATNQEVIFISNDESVATVDEDSGLVTAIGVGVTEISVLTDDGMFDDSATITVIDPYEETLSLNSSNFKRNYVFGEELDLNNLSAIYTDQYNISHNISGSFLTLVSGNTKTLGEVTLKFSYQGLSDDITINVTNIGAPISGPSLNFTPLEQAGAYYDYFMDITHVECLLSNVLSSTWSLLENEYNAMSFEAQNELKDLAVIDLNPRYFIIINKYKYNDFIYLTTNNEQVTLFSNKSSQIVFAIIISFSLIGSSIFIFRKKKTNI
;
A
#
# COMPACT_ATOMS: atom_id res chain seq x y z
N ALA A 1 34.67 26.96 -52.42
CA ALA A 1 34.85 25.81 -53.32
C ALA A 1 33.74 25.81 -54.35
N THR A 2 34.01 25.36 -55.59
CA THR A 2 33.00 25.28 -56.66
C THR A 2 32.36 23.89 -56.74
N ASN A 3 33.09 22.83 -56.38
CA ASN A 3 32.53 21.51 -56.08
C ASN A 3 32.22 21.43 -54.58
N GLN A 4 31.08 20.85 -54.22
CA GLN A 4 30.62 20.63 -52.84
C GLN A 4 30.31 19.15 -52.55
N GLU A 5 30.54 18.26 -53.53
CA GLU A 5 30.32 16.83 -53.40
C GLU A 5 31.36 16.20 -52.47
N VAL A 6 30.86 15.32 -51.60
CA VAL A 6 31.64 14.57 -50.63
C VAL A 6 31.09 13.14 -50.55
N ILE A 7 31.94 12.20 -50.15
CA ILE A 7 31.64 10.78 -50.02
C ILE A 7 31.84 10.39 -48.56
N PHE A 8 30.83 9.76 -47.96
CA PHE A 8 30.89 9.26 -46.59
C PHE A 8 31.19 7.76 -46.54
N ILE A 9 32.09 7.34 -45.65
CA ILE A 9 32.54 5.96 -45.51
C ILE A 9 32.53 5.58 -44.02
N SER A 10 32.01 4.39 -43.69
CA SER A 10 32.15 3.81 -42.35
C SER A 10 33.36 2.89 -42.28
N ASN A 11 34.18 3.03 -41.23
CA ASN A 11 35.32 2.16 -40.99
C ASN A 11 34.93 0.80 -40.39
N ASP A 12 33.71 0.67 -39.84
CA ASP A 12 33.16 -0.60 -39.33
C ASP A 12 31.62 -0.58 -39.42
N GLU A 13 31.10 -1.17 -40.50
CA GLU A 13 29.66 -1.30 -40.75
C GLU A 13 28.96 -2.25 -39.78
N SER A 14 29.69 -3.09 -39.03
CA SER A 14 29.08 -3.92 -37.98
C SER A 14 28.69 -3.10 -36.75
N VAL A 15 29.28 -1.91 -36.58
CA VAL A 15 28.96 -0.95 -35.52
C VAL A 15 27.99 0.12 -36.02
N ALA A 16 28.29 0.78 -37.14
CA ALA A 16 27.38 1.76 -37.76
C ALA A 16 27.61 1.85 -39.27
N THR A 17 26.54 2.00 -40.05
CA THR A 17 26.60 2.28 -41.49
C THR A 17 26.36 3.76 -41.75
N VAL A 18 26.82 4.27 -42.89
CA VAL A 18 26.54 5.64 -43.34
C VAL A 18 26.07 5.60 -44.79
N ASP A 19 25.06 6.40 -45.11
CA ASP A 19 24.67 6.63 -46.51
C ASP A 19 25.72 7.50 -47.19
N GLU A 20 26.27 7.01 -48.31
CA GLU A 20 27.46 7.55 -48.98
C GLU A 20 27.28 9.00 -49.45
N ASP A 21 26.07 9.37 -49.86
CA ASP A 21 25.76 10.70 -50.44
C ASP A 21 25.15 11.67 -49.41
N SER A 22 24.26 11.18 -48.53
CA SER A 22 23.54 12.03 -47.58
C SER A 22 24.25 12.18 -46.23
N GLY A 23 25.19 11.28 -45.91
CA GLY A 23 25.86 11.23 -44.62
C GLY A 23 24.96 10.74 -43.47
N LEU A 24 23.81 10.13 -43.77
CA LEU A 24 22.91 9.60 -42.74
C LEU A 24 23.52 8.37 -42.07
N VAL A 25 23.87 8.51 -40.79
CA VAL A 25 24.44 7.43 -39.98
C VAL A 25 23.34 6.56 -39.36
N THR A 26 23.45 5.25 -39.51
CA THR A 26 22.55 4.25 -38.90
C THR A 26 23.36 3.34 -37.99
N ALA A 27 22.98 3.25 -36.70
CA ALA A 27 23.60 2.33 -35.75
C ALA A 27 23.20 0.88 -36.02
N ILE A 28 24.17 -0.04 -35.98
CA ILE A 28 23.96 -1.47 -36.23
C ILE A 28 24.25 -2.31 -34.98
N GLY A 29 25.37 -2.05 -34.31
CA GLY A 29 25.83 -2.86 -33.18
C GLY A 29 26.66 -2.05 -32.18
N VAL A 30 26.66 -2.50 -30.93
CA VAL A 30 27.43 -1.86 -29.84
C VAL A 30 28.92 -1.89 -30.16
N GLY A 31 29.56 -0.73 -30.10
CA GLY A 31 30.97 -0.60 -30.43
C GLY A 31 31.38 0.85 -30.68
N VAL A 32 32.64 1.03 -31.07
CA VAL A 32 33.18 2.33 -31.48
C VAL A 32 33.67 2.19 -32.91
N THR A 33 33.21 3.06 -33.80
CA THR A 33 33.65 3.15 -35.18
C THR A 33 33.95 4.60 -35.54
N GLU A 34 34.59 4.81 -36.68
CA GLU A 34 34.86 6.12 -37.22
C GLU A 34 34.18 6.24 -38.58
N ILE A 35 33.54 7.38 -38.81
CA ILE A 35 32.96 7.73 -40.10
C ILE A 35 33.82 8.81 -40.71
N SER A 36 34.33 8.54 -41.90
CA SER A 36 35.17 9.43 -42.66
C SER A 36 34.36 10.11 -43.75
N VAL A 37 34.68 11.36 -44.04
CA VAL A 37 34.17 12.11 -45.19
C VAL A 37 35.35 12.52 -46.06
N LEU A 38 35.21 12.34 -47.36
CA LEU A 38 36.22 12.69 -48.36
C LEU A 38 35.59 13.64 -49.39
N THR A 39 36.29 14.70 -49.80
CA THR A 39 35.86 15.47 -50.98
C THR A 39 35.91 14.58 -52.22
N ASP A 40 35.01 14.78 -53.19
CA ASP A 40 34.96 13.97 -54.42
C ASP A 40 36.31 13.92 -55.19
N ASP A 41 37.10 15.00 -55.12
CA ASP A 41 38.45 15.05 -55.69
C ASP A 41 39.54 14.36 -54.86
N GLY A 42 39.20 13.84 -53.67
CA GLY A 42 40.08 13.14 -52.75
C GLY A 42 41.10 14.02 -52.03
N MET A 43 41.01 15.35 -52.16
CA MET A 43 42.03 16.26 -51.64
C MET A 43 41.89 16.61 -50.17
N PHE A 44 40.70 16.46 -49.60
CA PHE A 44 40.43 16.76 -48.20
C PHE A 44 39.61 15.64 -47.57
N ASP A 45 40.02 15.27 -46.36
CA ASP A 45 39.34 14.30 -45.50
C ASP A 45 39.08 14.89 -44.11
N ASP A 46 38.03 14.41 -43.46
CA ASP A 46 37.76 14.61 -42.04
C ASP A 46 37.07 13.36 -41.48
N SER A 47 37.01 13.23 -40.16
CA SER A 47 36.38 12.07 -39.52
C SER A 47 35.68 12.40 -38.21
N ALA A 48 34.71 11.55 -37.86
CA ALA A 48 34.00 11.59 -36.59
C ALA A 48 33.96 10.21 -35.95
N THR A 49 34.35 10.14 -34.67
CA THR A 49 34.19 8.91 -33.87
C THR A 49 32.74 8.76 -33.42
N ILE A 50 32.17 7.60 -33.74
CA ILE A 50 30.82 7.19 -33.37
C ILE A 50 30.90 6.08 -32.34
N THR A 51 30.27 6.29 -31.19
CA THR A 51 30.13 5.26 -30.15
C THR A 51 28.68 4.83 -30.08
N VAL A 52 28.41 3.57 -30.42
CA VAL A 52 27.09 2.94 -30.29
C VAL A 52 27.08 2.16 -28.98
N ILE A 53 26.09 2.44 -28.14
CA ILE A 53 25.90 1.80 -26.83
C ILE A 53 24.58 1.03 -26.81
N ASP A 54 24.50 0.01 -25.98
CA ASP A 54 23.24 -0.63 -25.64
C ASP A 54 22.47 0.30 -24.69
N PRO A 55 21.20 0.66 -24.95
CA PRO A 55 20.44 1.44 -24.01
C PRO A 55 20.31 0.67 -22.69
N TYR A 56 20.60 1.36 -21.59
CA TYR A 56 20.37 0.82 -20.26
C TYR A 56 18.85 0.72 -19.99
N GLU A 57 18.41 -0.34 -19.34
CA GLU A 57 17.02 -0.47 -18.90
C GLU A 57 16.74 0.59 -17.83
N GLU A 58 15.88 1.54 -18.15
CA GLU A 58 15.59 2.64 -17.22
C GLU A 58 15.00 2.10 -15.91
N THR A 59 15.41 2.70 -14.79
CA THR A 59 14.96 2.27 -13.46
C THR A 59 14.47 3.43 -12.62
N LEU A 60 13.51 3.16 -11.75
CA LEU A 60 13.05 4.05 -10.71
C LEU A 60 13.13 3.30 -9.38
N SER A 61 13.78 3.91 -8.39
CA SER A 61 13.86 3.37 -7.04
C SER A 61 13.57 4.46 -6.02
N LEU A 62 12.55 4.24 -5.19
CA LEU A 62 12.22 5.16 -4.11
C LEU A 62 13.28 5.11 -3.02
N ASN A 63 13.72 6.28 -2.59
CA ASN A 63 14.47 6.44 -1.36
C ASN A 63 13.55 6.99 -0.27
N SER A 64 13.09 6.07 0.57
CA SER A 64 12.11 6.36 1.62
C SER A 64 12.70 6.46 3.01
N SER A 65 14.01 6.63 3.14
CA SER A 65 14.71 6.55 4.43
C SER A 65 14.18 7.59 5.43
N ASN A 66 13.80 8.76 4.95
CA ASN A 66 13.23 9.85 5.76
C ASN A 66 11.71 9.99 5.60
N PHE A 67 11.09 9.14 4.77
CA PHE A 67 9.67 9.26 4.49
C PHE A 67 8.84 8.72 5.67
N LYS A 68 7.87 9.51 6.11
CA LYS A 68 6.96 9.15 7.20
C LYS A 68 6.18 7.88 6.83
N ARG A 69 6.07 6.92 7.77
CA ARG A 69 5.43 5.61 7.53
C ARG A 69 4.08 5.42 8.22
N ASN A 70 3.79 6.25 9.22
CA ASN A 70 2.56 6.20 9.99
C ASN A 70 1.78 7.49 9.77
N TYR A 71 0.64 7.42 9.12
CA TYR A 71 -0.22 8.55 8.82
C TYR A 71 -1.52 8.46 9.59
N VAL A 72 -2.12 9.62 9.81
CA VAL A 72 -3.47 9.71 10.33
C VAL A 72 -4.47 9.78 9.15
N PHE A 73 -5.70 9.32 9.35
CA PHE A 73 -6.73 9.33 8.30
C PHE A 73 -6.89 10.73 7.69
N GLY A 74 -6.72 10.80 6.36
CA GLY A 74 -6.84 12.01 5.57
C GLY A 74 -5.65 12.97 5.67
N GLU A 75 -4.60 12.62 6.41
CA GLU A 75 -3.37 13.40 6.47
C GLU A 75 -2.72 13.51 5.08
N GLU A 76 -2.15 14.68 4.77
CA GLU A 76 -1.42 14.88 3.53
C GLU A 76 -0.07 14.12 3.55
N LEU A 77 0.32 13.56 2.40
CA LEU A 77 1.60 12.86 2.29
C LEU A 77 2.75 13.86 2.35
N ASP A 78 3.80 13.51 3.09
CA ASP A 78 4.98 14.34 3.27
C ASP A 78 5.98 14.13 2.13
N LEU A 79 5.62 14.61 0.95
CA LEU A 79 6.42 14.43 -0.27
C LEU A 79 7.77 15.14 -0.23
N ASN A 80 7.98 16.08 0.70
CA ASN A 80 9.26 16.78 0.87
C ASN A 80 10.35 15.87 1.45
N ASN A 81 9.95 14.84 2.20
CA ASN A 81 10.85 13.85 2.79
C ASN A 81 10.89 12.53 2.00
N LEU A 82 10.28 12.52 0.81
CA LEU A 82 10.42 11.44 -0.16
C LEU A 82 11.38 11.86 -1.27
N SER A 83 12.22 10.93 -1.73
CA SER A 83 12.99 11.11 -2.95
C SER A 83 13.04 9.79 -3.73
N ALA A 84 13.54 9.85 -4.95
CA ALA A 84 13.79 8.67 -5.77
C ALA A 84 15.08 8.85 -6.57
N ILE A 85 15.65 7.72 -7.00
CA ILE A 85 16.72 7.66 -7.99
C ILE A 85 16.11 7.15 -9.28
N TYR A 86 16.20 7.96 -10.33
CA TYR A 86 15.86 7.57 -11.69
C TYR A 86 17.15 7.36 -12.47
N THR A 87 17.35 6.19 -13.07
CA THR A 87 18.50 5.92 -13.95
C THR A 87 18.00 5.85 -15.39
N ASP A 88 18.55 6.69 -16.25
CA ASP A 88 18.15 6.79 -17.66
C ASP A 88 18.81 5.73 -18.56
N GLN A 89 18.44 5.75 -19.84
CA GLN A 89 18.98 4.86 -20.87
C GLN A 89 20.50 4.99 -21.11
N TYR A 90 21.15 6.02 -20.57
CA TYR A 90 22.60 6.21 -20.62
C TYR A 90 23.29 5.76 -19.32
N ASN A 91 22.56 5.09 -18.42
CA ASN A 91 23.02 4.68 -17.09
C ASN A 91 23.44 5.87 -16.21
N ILE A 92 22.80 7.03 -16.39
CA ILE A 92 23.02 8.22 -15.57
C ILE A 92 21.91 8.31 -14.54
N SER A 93 22.29 8.38 -13.27
CA SER A 93 21.35 8.50 -12.15
C SER A 93 21.02 9.96 -11.84
N HIS A 94 19.73 10.24 -11.68
CA HIS A 94 19.14 11.53 -11.36
C HIS A 94 18.40 11.45 -10.02
N ASN A 95 18.63 12.42 -9.15
CA ASN A 95 17.90 12.55 -7.90
C ASN A 95 16.58 13.28 -8.13
N ILE A 96 15.48 12.63 -7.81
CA ILE A 96 14.12 13.16 -8.00
C ILE A 96 13.54 13.49 -6.63
N SER A 97 13.11 14.74 -6.44
CA SER A 97 12.33 15.13 -5.26
C SER A 97 10.94 14.50 -5.32
N GLY A 98 10.39 14.09 -4.17
CA GLY A 98 9.05 13.50 -4.07
C GLY A 98 7.94 14.39 -4.65
N SER A 99 8.13 15.70 -4.70
CA SER A 99 7.22 16.66 -5.34
C SER A 99 7.06 16.47 -6.86
N PHE A 100 8.01 15.80 -7.52
CA PHE A 100 7.95 15.48 -8.96
C PHE A 100 7.43 14.07 -9.23
N LEU A 101 7.20 13.27 -8.20
CA LEU A 101 6.60 11.94 -8.32
C LEU A 101 5.09 12.07 -8.44
N THR A 102 4.48 11.25 -9.27
CA THR A 102 3.02 11.16 -9.38
C THR A 102 2.52 9.98 -8.55
N LEU A 103 1.60 10.23 -7.62
CA LEU A 103 0.91 9.15 -6.91
C LEU A 103 -0.15 8.53 -7.83
N VAL A 104 0.03 7.27 -8.21
CA VAL A 104 -0.88 6.57 -9.13
C VAL A 104 -1.80 5.56 -8.42
N SER A 105 -1.45 5.11 -7.22
CA SER A 105 -2.35 4.32 -6.37
C SER A 105 -2.03 4.46 -4.88
N GLY A 106 -3.01 4.10 -4.04
CA GLY A 106 -2.94 4.27 -2.58
C GLY A 106 -3.36 5.67 -2.13
N ASN A 107 -3.73 5.81 -0.86
CA ASN A 107 -4.13 7.07 -0.25
C ASN A 107 -4.14 6.98 1.28
N THR A 108 -4.14 8.12 1.96
CA THR A 108 -4.29 8.21 3.43
C THR A 108 -5.75 8.18 3.89
N LYS A 109 -6.72 7.93 3.00
CA LYS A 109 -8.15 7.82 3.29
C LYS A 109 -8.63 6.36 3.35
N THR A 110 -7.70 5.43 3.42
CA THR A 110 -7.93 4.00 3.60
C THR A 110 -7.20 3.60 4.87
N LEU A 111 -7.90 2.97 5.84
CA LEU A 111 -7.32 2.59 7.13
C LEU A 111 -6.48 1.31 7.00
N GLY A 112 -5.51 1.17 7.90
CA GLY A 112 -4.62 0.01 7.98
C GLY A 112 -3.39 0.13 7.08
N GLU A 113 -2.88 -1.02 6.65
CA GLU A 113 -1.71 -1.08 5.76
C GLU A 113 -2.12 -0.71 4.33
N VAL A 114 -1.47 0.31 3.77
CA VAL A 114 -1.76 0.84 2.43
C VAL A 114 -0.47 0.90 1.61
N THR A 115 -0.48 0.31 0.42
CA THR A 115 0.60 0.45 -0.55
C THR A 115 0.37 1.66 -1.45
N LEU A 116 1.28 2.62 -1.38
CA LEU A 116 1.37 3.76 -2.29
C LEU A 116 2.24 3.38 -3.48
N LYS A 117 1.77 3.67 -4.70
CA LYS A 117 2.55 3.52 -5.94
C LYS A 117 2.86 4.90 -6.49
N PHE A 118 4.14 5.19 -6.64
CA PHE A 118 4.62 6.44 -7.23
C PHE A 118 5.19 6.15 -8.61
N SER A 119 4.99 7.08 -9.54
CA SER A 119 5.51 6.98 -10.91
C SER A 119 6.29 8.20 -11.34
N TYR A 120 7.28 7.98 -12.19
CA TYR A 120 8.06 8.99 -12.89
C TYR A 120 8.52 8.43 -14.24
N GLN A 121 8.35 9.20 -15.33
CA GLN A 121 8.70 8.79 -16.70
C GLN A 121 8.13 7.42 -17.13
N GLY A 122 6.91 7.07 -16.66
CA GLY A 122 6.26 5.80 -16.98
C GLY A 122 6.74 4.60 -16.16
N LEU A 123 7.81 4.75 -15.38
CA LEU A 123 8.25 3.76 -14.39
C LEU A 123 7.51 3.96 -13.07
N SER A 124 7.43 2.91 -12.26
CA SER A 124 6.79 2.98 -10.95
C SER A 124 7.52 2.15 -9.91
N ASP A 125 7.47 2.62 -8.67
CA ASP A 125 7.93 1.88 -7.50
C ASP A 125 6.99 2.16 -6.30
N ASP A 126 6.99 1.24 -5.33
CA ASP A 126 5.96 1.13 -4.30
C ASP A 126 6.53 1.34 -2.90
N ILE A 127 5.70 1.89 -2.02
CA ILE A 127 5.98 1.99 -0.59
C ILE A 127 4.73 1.73 0.24
N THR A 128 4.87 0.90 1.27
CA THR A 128 3.79 0.63 2.22
C THR A 128 3.78 1.65 3.35
N ILE A 129 2.62 2.17 3.72
CA ILE A 129 2.41 2.99 4.92
C ILE A 129 1.35 2.34 5.81
N ASN A 130 1.25 2.79 7.05
CA ASN A 130 0.16 2.46 7.96
C ASN A 130 -0.68 3.71 8.23
N VAL A 131 -2.01 3.58 8.14
CA VAL A 131 -2.96 4.68 8.32
C VAL A 131 -3.89 4.38 9.50
N THR A 132 -3.89 5.25 10.50
CA THR A 132 -4.70 5.10 11.72
C THR A 132 -5.74 6.21 11.86
N ASN A 133 -6.83 5.93 12.56
CA ASN A 133 -7.80 6.96 12.99
C ASN A 133 -7.35 7.71 14.27
N ILE A 134 -6.37 7.17 15.00
CA ILE A 134 -5.82 7.76 16.23
C ILE A 134 -5.14 9.09 15.90
N GLY A 135 -5.64 10.20 16.49
CA GLY A 135 -5.07 11.54 16.33
C GLY A 135 -5.59 12.35 15.13
N ALA A 136 -6.63 11.90 14.43
CA ALA A 136 -7.19 12.64 13.29
C ALA A 136 -7.81 13.96 13.75
N PRO A 137 -7.45 15.12 13.15
CA PRO A 137 -8.21 16.33 13.37
C PRO A 137 -9.64 16.08 12.91
N ILE A 138 -10.62 16.32 13.79
CA ILE A 138 -12.04 16.17 13.48
C ILE A 138 -12.41 17.28 12.48
N SER A 139 -12.15 17.07 11.19
CA SER A 139 -12.40 18.07 10.14
C SER A 139 -12.99 17.35 8.91
N GLY A 140 -14.30 17.48 8.81
CA GLY A 140 -15.24 16.84 7.87
C GLY A 140 -16.64 17.02 8.46
N PRO A 141 -17.77 16.68 7.77
CA PRO A 141 -18.96 16.37 8.54
C PRO A 141 -18.51 15.31 9.54
N SER A 142 -18.61 15.60 10.83
CA SER A 142 -18.32 14.61 11.84
C SER A 142 -19.11 13.37 11.43
N LEU A 143 -18.42 12.29 11.06
CA LEU A 143 -18.99 10.97 11.25
C LEU A 143 -19.02 10.82 12.77
N ASN A 144 -20.01 11.49 13.37
CA ASN A 144 -20.44 11.24 14.72
C ASN A 144 -21.07 9.87 14.61
N PHE A 145 -20.21 8.85 14.68
CA PHE A 145 -20.67 7.52 14.98
C PHE A 145 -21.45 7.66 16.26
N THR A 146 -22.74 7.36 16.16
CA THR A 146 -23.58 7.27 17.34
C THR A 146 -22.92 6.30 18.32
N PRO A 147 -23.15 6.45 19.63
CA PRO A 147 -22.67 5.50 20.62
C PRO A 147 -22.92 4.03 20.23
N LEU A 148 -24.09 3.77 19.63
CA LEU A 148 -24.49 2.47 19.11
C LEU A 148 -23.59 1.97 17.95
N GLU A 149 -23.22 2.84 17.02
CA GLU A 149 -22.36 2.48 15.88
C GLU A 149 -20.92 2.20 16.33
N GLN A 150 -20.40 2.97 17.30
CA GLN A 150 -19.09 2.71 17.90
C GLN A 150 -19.09 1.36 18.64
N ALA A 151 -20.11 1.11 19.46
CA ALA A 151 -20.27 -0.16 20.17
C ALA A 151 -20.41 -1.36 19.22
N GLY A 152 -21.20 -1.21 18.15
CA GLY A 152 -21.36 -2.24 17.12
C GLY A 152 -20.05 -2.56 16.38
N ALA A 153 -19.29 -1.52 15.99
CA ALA A 153 -18.00 -1.71 15.34
C ALA A 153 -16.99 -2.43 16.25
N TYR A 154 -16.93 -2.05 17.53
CA TYR A 154 -16.07 -2.74 18.50
C TYR A 154 -16.52 -4.20 18.72
N TYR A 155 -17.83 -4.45 18.81
CA TYR A 155 -18.37 -5.80 18.92
C TYR A 155 -17.93 -6.68 17.75
N ASP A 156 -18.13 -6.22 16.52
CA ASP A 156 -17.75 -6.98 15.32
C ASP A 156 -16.24 -7.25 15.28
N TYR A 157 -15.43 -6.23 15.61
CA TYR A 157 -13.98 -6.34 15.68
C TYR A 157 -13.52 -7.35 16.74
N PHE A 158 -14.05 -7.27 17.96
CA PHE A 158 -13.77 -8.22 19.05
C PHE A 158 -14.12 -9.64 18.62
N MET A 159 -15.29 -9.83 18.01
CA MET A 159 -15.76 -11.15 17.60
C MET A 159 -14.93 -11.73 16.46
N ASP A 160 -14.43 -10.93 15.53
CA ASP A 160 -13.59 -11.41 14.44
C ASP A 160 -12.19 -11.81 14.94
N ILE A 161 -11.49 -10.90 15.63
CA ILE A 161 -10.10 -11.12 16.05
C ILE A 161 -9.98 -12.26 17.06
N THR A 162 -10.94 -12.40 17.98
CA THR A 162 -10.92 -13.47 18.97
C THR A 162 -11.41 -14.80 18.41
N HIS A 163 -12.16 -14.83 17.30
CA HIS A 163 -12.67 -16.08 16.74
C HIS A 163 -11.53 -17.01 16.34
N VAL A 164 -10.58 -16.49 15.55
CA VAL A 164 -9.41 -17.25 15.07
C VAL A 164 -8.56 -17.74 16.24
N GLU A 165 -8.28 -16.86 17.20
CA GLU A 165 -7.42 -17.20 18.35
C GLU A 165 -8.10 -18.17 19.34
N CYS A 166 -9.42 -18.10 19.50
CA CYS A 166 -10.18 -19.04 20.32
C CYS A 166 -10.20 -20.45 19.72
N LEU A 167 -10.30 -20.57 18.38
CA LEU A 167 -10.20 -21.86 17.69
C LEU A 167 -8.83 -22.52 17.91
N LEU A 168 -7.78 -21.72 18.01
CA LEU A 168 -6.41 -22.18 18.29
C LEU A 168 -6.13 -22.34 19.80
N SER A 169 -7.10 -22.04 20.67
CA SER A 169 -6.93 -22.06 22.13
C SER A 169 -5.74 -21.22 22.62
N ASN A 170 -5.42 -20.13 21.91
CA ASN A 170 -4.29 -19.26 22.21
C ASN A 170 -4.61 -17.80 21.86
N VAL A 171 -5.33 -17.12 22.75
CA VAL A 171 -5.52 -15.65 22.64
C VAL A 171 -4.23 -14.98 23.07
N LEU A 172 -3.69 -14.09 22.24
CA LEU A 172 -2.39 -13.45 22.50
C LEU A 172 -2.53 -12.26 23.43
N SER A 173 -1.52 -12.00 24.27
CA SER A 173 -1.53 -10.84 25.16
C SER A 173 -1.48 -9.52 24.40
N SER A 174 -0.82 -9.49 23.23
CA SER A 174 -0.81 -8.35 22.32
C SER A 174 -2.19 -8.05 21.74
N THR A 175 -2.95 -9.09 21.39
CA THR A 175 -4.34 -8.97 20.92
C THR A 175 -5.22 -8.41 22.04
N TRP A 176 -5.01 -8.88 23.28
CA TRP A 176 -5.75 -8.36 24.43
C TRP A 176 -5.46 -6.88 24.72
N SER A 177 -4.19 -6.47 24.71
CA SER A 177 -3.81 -5.07 24.89
C SER A 177 -4.35 -4.17 23.77
N LEU A 178 -4.43 -4.68 22.54
CA LEU A 178 -5.04 -3.95 21.42
C LEU A 178 -6.53 -3.72 21.66
N LEU A 179 -7.27 -4.77 22.06
CA LEU A 179 -8.69 -4.67 22.39
C LEU A 179 -8.95 -3.68 23.53
N GLU A 180 -8.11 -3.67 24.57
CA GLU A 180 -8.20 -2.69 25.67
C GLU A 180 -8.02 -1.25 25.18
N ASN A 181 -7.04 -1.01 24.31
CA ASN A 181 -6.80 0.32 23.73
C ASN A 181 -7.98 0.78 22.86
N GLU A 182 -8.52 -0.10 22.01
CA GLU A 182 -9.68 0.21 21.16
C GLU A 182 -10.94 0.48 22.00
N TYR A 183 -11.16 -0.29 23.08
CA TYR A 183 -12.27 -0.05 24.01
C TYR A 183 -12.15 1.32 24.70
N ASN A 184 -10.94 1.67 25.15
CA ASN A 184 -10.67 2.95 25.81
C ASN A 184 -10.75 4.15 24.85
N ALA A 185 -10.66 3.92 23.53
CA ALA A 185 -10.82 4.95 22.51
C ALA A 185 -12.29 5.29 22.19
N MET A 186 -13.24 4.40 22.55
CA MET A 186 -14.68 4.66 22.39
C MET A 186 -15.18 5.75 23.34
N SER A 187 -16.28 6.42 22.98
CA SER A 187 -16.95 7.35 23.90
C SER A 187 -17.54 6.62 25.13
N PHE A 188 -17.73 7.34 26.23
CA PHE A 188 -18.34 6.77 27.44
C PHE A 188 -19.73 6.19 27.18
N GLU A 189 -20.54 6.87 26.36
CA GLU A 189 -21.85 6.40 25.94
C GLU A 189 -21.74 5.13 25.11
N ALA A 190 -20.75 5.03 24.21
CA ALA A 190 -20.52 3.83 23.41
C ALA A 190 -20.08 2.64 24.27
N GLN A 191 -19.26 2.87 25.30
CA GLN A 191 -18.90 1.83 26.27
C GLN A 191 -20.12 1.31 27.05
N ASN A 192 -21.08 2.18 27.39
CA ASN A 192 -22.33 1.77 28.04
C ASN A 192 -23.24 1.00 27.06
N GLU A 193 -23.39 1.49 25.82
CA GLU A 193 -24.14 0.80 24.77
C GLU A 193 -23.55 -0.59 24.48
N LEU A 194 -22.21 -0.73 24.48
CA LEU A 194 -21.58 -2.04 24.32
C LEU A 194 -22.00 -2.99 25.45
N LYS A 195 -22.03 -2.54 26.70
CA LYS A 195 -22.45 -3.36 27.85
C LYS A 195 -23.91 -3.79 27.74
N ASP A 196 -24.77 -2.94 27.18
CA ASP A 196 -26.19 -3.21 26.98
C ASP A 196 -26.47 -4.12 25.76
N LEU A 197 -25.69 -3.98 24.68
CA LEU A 197 -25.75 -4.84 23.48
C LEU A 197 -25.19 -6.26 23.71
N ALA A 198 -24.21 -6.40 24.62
CA ALA A 198 -23.31 -7.55 24.71
C ALA A 198 -23.89 -8.84 25.34
N VAL A 199 -25.19 -8.89 25.62
CA VAL A 199 -25.77 -9.93 26.49
C VAL A 199 -25.72 -11.35 25.90
N ILE A 200 -25.67 -11.53 24.57
CA ILE A 200 -25.81 -12.87 23.97
C ILE A 200 -24.47 -13.54 23.62
N ASP A 201 -23.53 -12.85 22.96
CA ASP A 201 -22.32 -13.49 22.39
C ASP A 201 -20.99 -12.91 22.90
N LEU A 202 -20.91 -11.60 23.17
CA LEU A 202 -19.68 -10.95 23.63
C LEU A 202 -19.34 -11.38 25.07
N ASN A 203 -20.28 -11.23 26.00
CA ASN A 203 -20.12 -11.59 27.41
C ASN A 203 -19.53 -13.00 27.61
N PRO A 204 -20.15 -14.08 27.07
CA PRO A 204 -19.64 -15.42 27.31
C PRO A 204 -18.22 -15.60 26.77
N ARG A 205 -17.90 -15.06 25.58
CA ARG A 205 -16.56 -15.17 25.00
C ARG A 205 -15.53 -14.39 25.81
N TYR A 206 -15.84 -13.15 26.16
CA TYR A 206 -14.99 -12.28 26.96
C TYR A 206 -14.64 -12.94 28.30
N PHE A 207 -15.64 -13.44 29.03
CA PHE A 207 -15.42 -14.10 30.31
C PHE A 207 -14.63 -15.41 30.17
N ILE A 208 -14.80 -16.17 29.08
CA ILE A 208 -13.97 -17.36 28.82
C ILE A 208 -12.49 -16.96 28.66
N ILE A 209 -12.20 -15.90 27.90
CA ILE A 209 -10.84 -15.45 27.62
C ILE A 209 -10.15 -14.99 28.92
N ILE A 210 -10.74 -14.05 29.67
CA ILE A 210 -10.09 -13.52 30.88
C ILE A 210 -9.87 -14.62 31.94
N ASN A 211 -10.80 -15.56 32.09
CA ASN A 211 -10.69 -16.63 33.08
C ASN A 211 -9.63 -17.66 32.69
N LYS A 212 -9.53 -17.99 31.40
CA LYS A 212 -8.56 -18.96 30.86
C LYS A 212 -7.13 -18.41 30.87
N TYR A 213 -6.93 -17.18 30.41
CA TYR A 213 -5.59 -16.59 30.22
C TYR A 213 -5.16 -15.62 31.32
N LYS A 214 -6.01 -15.37 32.32
CA LYS A 214 -5.75 -14.45 33.45
C LYS A 214 -5.48 -13.01 33.02
N TYR A 215 -6.20 -12.56 31.98
CA TYR A 215 -6.11 -11.19 31.50
C TYR A 215 -6.94 -10.21 32.34
N ASN A 216 -6.56 -8.94 32.28
CA ASN A 216 -7.26 -7.85 32.97
C ASN A 216 -8.68 -7.69 32.44
N ASP A 217 -9.63 -7.49 33.35
CA ASP A 217 -11.01 -7.16 32.99
C ASP A 217 -11.15 -5.65 32.80
N PHE A 218 -11.08 -5.18 31.56
CA PHE A 218 -11.19 -3.76 31.23
C PHE A 218 -12.62 -3.31 30.87
N ILE A 219 -13.51 -4.22 30.47
CA ILE A 219 -14.90 -3.90 30.11
C ILE A 219 -15.79 -3.80 31.36
N TYR A 220 -15.79 -4.83 32.21
CA TYR A 220 -16.73 -4.94 33.34
C TYR A 220 -16.12 -4.55 34.68
N LEU A 221 -14.78 -4.53 34.78
CA LEU A 221 -14.05 -4.23 36.01
C LEU A 221 -14.57 -5.08 37.20
N THR A 222 -14.94 -6.33 36.94
CA THR A 222 -15.47 -7.23 37.96
C THR A 222 -14.39 -7.48 39.01
N THR A 223 -14.61 -6.96 40.22
CA THR A 223 -13.81 -7.41 41.36
C THR A 223 -14.03 -8.91 41.54
N ASN A 224 -12.97 -9.67 41.84
CA ASN A 224 -12.86 -11.14 41.84
C ASN A 224 -13.89 -11.96 42.69
N ASN A 225 -15.13 -11.52 42.92
CA ASN A 225 -16.10 -12.21 43.77
C ASN A 225 -17.56 -12.23 43.27
N GLU A 226 -17.88 -11.78 42.07
CA GLU A 226 -19.19 -12.09 41.47
C GLU A 226 -19.00 -13.05 40.30
N GLN A 227 -19.05 -14.34 40.61
CA GLN A 227 -19.45 -15.36 39.66
C GLN A 227 -20.81 -14.92 39.10
N VAL A 228 -20.80 -14.28 37.92
CA VAL A 228 -22.01 -13.99 37.16
C VAL A 228 -22.74 -15.31 37.02
N THR A 229 -23.90 -15.38 37.67
CA THR A 229 -24.80 -16.52 37.65
C THR A 229 -25.04 -16.90 36.20
N LEU A 230 -24.52 -18.06 35.82
CA LEU A 230 -24.84 -18.73 34.57
C LEU A 230 -26.36 -18.81 34.46
N PHE A 231 -26.95 -18.01 33.58
CA PHE A 231 -28.25 -18.37 33.03
C PHE A 231 -28.02 -19.58 32.13
N SER A 232 -27.93 -20.76 32.76
CA SER A 232 -28.22 -22.00 32.08
C SER A 232 -29.71 -21.97 31.74
N ASN A 233 -30.06 -21.76 30.47
CA ASN A 233 -31.36 -22.18 30.01
C ASN A 233 -31.27 -22.92 28.68
N LYS A 234 -31.45 -24.24 28.82
CA LYS A 234 -31.83 -25.26 27.85
C LYS A 234 -30.92 -25.48 26.63
N SER A 235 -30.12 -26.54 26.77
CA SER A 235 -29.94 -27.64 25.80
C SER A 235 -30.47 -27.38 24.39
N SER A 236 -29.57 -27.14 23.45
CA SER A 236 -29.78 -27.56 22.07
C SER A 236 -28.59 -28.42 21.66
N GLN A 237 -28.83 -29.73 21.61
CA GLN A 237 -27.96 -30.64 20.89
C GLN A 237 -28.08 -30.29 19.42
N ILE A 238 -27.06 -29.65 18.83
CA ILE A 238 -26.89 -29.64 17.39
C ILE A 238 -25.56 -30.33 17.10
N VAL A 239 -25.74 -31.58 16.67
CA VAL A 239 -24.74 -32.51 16.19
C VAL A 239 -23.99 -31.89 15.01
N PHE A 240 -22.66 -31.99 15.03
CA PHE A 240 -21.79 -31.71 13.89
C PHE A 240 -22.15 -32.64 12.73
N ALA A 241 -22.59 -32.09 11.60
CA ALA A 241 -22.61 -32.77 10.31
C ALA A 241 -21.97 -31.86 9.26
N ILE A 242 -20.84 -32.35 8.74
CA ILE A 242 -20.00 -31.73 7.72
C ILE A 242 -20.70 -31.82 6.35
N ILE A 243 -20.74 -30.71 5.60
CA ILE A 243 -20.54 -30.74 4.13
C ILE A 243 -19.63 -29.59 3.74
N ILE A 244 -18.50 -29.95 3.13
CA ILE A 244 -17.55 -29.09 2.43
C ILE A 244 -18.17 -28.69 1.09
N SER A 245 -18.10 -27.40 0.74
CA SER A 245 -17.95 -27.01 -0.67
C SER A 245 -17.16 -25.69 -0.78
N PHE A 246 -15.99 -25.82 -1.38
CA PHE A 246 -15.14 -24.77 -1.92
C PHE A 246 -15.91 -23.73 -2.74
N SER A 247 -15.58 -22.44 -2.58
CA SER A 247 -14.94 -21.64 -3.64
C SER A 247 -14.77 -20.18 -3.20
N LEU A 248 -13.50 -19.76 -3.19
CA LEU A 248 -12.97 -18.45 -3.56
C LEU A 248 -14.00 -17.42 -4.03
N ILE A 249 -14.00 -16.23 -3.41
CA ILE A 249 -13.50 -14.97 -3.99
C ILE A 249 -13.73 -13.88 -2.94
N GLY A 250 -12.66 -13.14 -2.66
CA GLY A 250 -12.74 -11.90 -1.91
C GLY A 250 -13.73 -10.95 -2.55
N SER A 251 -14.72 -10.55 -1.79
CA SER A 251 -15.55 -9.40 -2.09
C SER A 251 -16.14 -8.98 -0.76
N SER A 252 -15.52 -7.99 -0.14
CA SER A 252 -16.08 -7.26 0.99
C SER A 252 -17.45 -6.74 0.55
N ILE A 253 -18.50 -7.43 0.98
CA ILE A 253 -19.87 -7.01 0.78
C ILE A 253 -20.06 -5.76 1.64
N PHE A 254 -19.94 -4.58 1.03
CA PHE A 254 -20.53 -3.36 1.56
C PHE A 254 -22.06 -3.50 1.44
N ILE A 255 -22.73 -3.88 2.52
CA ILE A 255 -24.19 -3.73 2.62
C ILE A 255 -24.48 -2.24 2.87
N PHE A 256 -24.63 -1.45 1.81
CA PHE A 256 -25.34 -0.17 1.91
C PHE A 256 -26.84 -0.45 2.07
N ARG A 257 -27.34 -0.35 3.31
CA ARG A 257 -28.78 -0.42 3.57
C ARG A 257 -29.43 0.92 3.22
N LYS A 258 -29.86 1.06 1.96
CA LYS A 258 -30.61 2.22 1.46
C LYS A 258 -31.93 2.35 2.24
N LYS A 259 -32.07 3.39 3.05
CA LYS A 259 -33.32 3.71 3.75
C LYS A 259 -34.35 4.18 2.71
N LYS A 260 -35.44 3.42 2.52
CA LYS A 260 -36.62 3.86 1.75
C LYS A 260 -37.24 5.06 2.45
N THR A 261 -37.27 6.20 1.78
CA THR A 261 -38.18 7.30 2.07
C THR A 261 -39.55 6.93 1.51
N ASN A 262 -40.57 6.83 2.37
CA ASN A 262 -41.96 6.89 1.94
C ASN A 262 -42.43 8.34 2.08
N ILE A 263 -43.04 8.83 1.00
CA ILE A 263 -43.90 10.02 0.94
C ILE A 263 -45.19 9.72 1.70
#